data_AF-A0A9D8J529-F1
#
_entry.id   AF-A0A9D8J529-F1
#
_cell.length_a   1.000
_cell.length_b   1.000
_cell.length_c   1.000
_cell.angle_alpha   90.00
_cell.angle_beta   90.00
_cell.angle_gamma   90.00
#
_symmetry.space_group_name_H-M   'P 1'
#
loop_
_entity.id
_entity.type
_entity.pdbx_description
1 polymer ?
#
loop_
_entity_poly.entity_id
_entity_poly.type
_entity_poly.pdbx_seq_one_letter_code
_entity_poly.pdbx_strand_id
1 'polypeptide(L)' 'NGFGFDPVFRPQGYNKTFSQMSEVEKGRISHRGMAIKSIKQQFECMIKQ' A
#
# COMPACT_ATOMS: atom_id res chain seq x y z
N ASN A 1 10.21 -1.49 12.36
CA ASN A 1 11.06 -1.10 11.20
C ASN A 1 10.15 -0.52 10.14
N GLY A 2 10.42 0.70 9.71
CA GLY A 2 9.69 1.45 8.68
C GLY A 2 10.60 2.54 8.12
N PHE A 3 10.18 3.26 7.09
CA PHE A 3 10.96 4.32 6.46
C PHE A 3 10.24 5.66 6.52
N GLY A 4 10.98 6.76 6.68
CA GLY A 4 10.43 8.11 6.71
C GLY A 4 9.34 8.28 7.78
N PHE A 5 8.13 8.66 7.35
CA PHE A 5 6.99 8.96 8.24
C PHE A 5 6.22 7.74 8.74
N ASP A 6 6.62 6.53 8.36
CA ASP A 6 5.94 5.30 8.79
C ASP A 6 5.69 5.19 10.31
N PRO A 7 6.58 5.67 11.22
CA PRO A 7 6.34 5.60 12.66
C PRO A 7 5.27 6.56 13.21
N VAL A 8 4.89 7.58 12.44
CA VAL A 8 3.89 8.59 12.87
C VAL A 8 2.62 8.55 12.02
N PHE A 9 2.68 7.94 10.84
CA PHE A 9 1.53 7.79 9.97
C PHE A 9 0.67 6.60 10.40
N ARG A 10 -0.56 6.89 10.85
CA ARG A 10 -1.59 5.90 11.15
C ARG A 10 -2.70 6.00 10.10
N PRO A 11 -2.88 4.98 9.24
CA PRO A 11 -3.95 5.00 8.24
C PRO A 11 -5.33 5.00 8.90
N GLN A 12 -6.30 5.62 8.24
CA GLN A 12 -7.68 5.69 8.70
C GLN A 12 -8.26 4.28 8.91
N GLY A 13 -8.94 4.08 10.04
CA GLY A 13 -9.53 2.79 10.39
C GLY A 13 -8.57 1.77 11.02
N TYR A 14 -7.28 2.12 11.20
CA TYR A 14 -6.30 1.26 11.86
C TYR A 14 -5.81 1.85 13.18
N ASN A 15 -5.46 0.98 14.11
CA ASN A 15 -4.85 1.33 15.41
C ASN A 15 -3.32 1.12 15.42
N LYS A 16 -2.72 0.84 14.26
CA LYS A 16 -1.28 0.65 14.08
C LYS A 16 -0.75 1.71 13.11
N THR A 17 0.45 2.22 13.36
CA THR A 17 1.20 3.02 12.38
C THR A 17 1.75 2.12 11.28
N PHE A 18 2.14 2.68 10.13
CA PHE A 18 2.76 1.89 9.06
C PHE A 18 4.02 1.15 9.52
N SER A 19 4.81 1.71 10.45
CA SER A 19 6.01 1.05 10.98
C SER A 19 5.71 -0.18 11.85
N GLN A 20 4.47 -0.30 12.35
CA GLN A 20 3.97 -1.40 13.18
C GLN A 20 3.24 -2.46 12.36
N MET A 21 3.00 -2.20 11.07
CA MET A 21 2.40 -3.16 10.15
C MET A 21 3.47 -4.04 9.52
N SER A 22 3.13 -5.28 9.18
CA SER A 22 3.95 -6.09 8.29
C SER A 22 3.98 -5.49 6.89
N GLU A 23 5.02 -5.80 6.11
CA GLU A 23 5.12 -5.37 4.70
C GLU A 23 3.90 -5.81 3.87
N VAL A 24 3.33 -6.97 4.18
CA VAL A 24 2.13 -7.50 3.50
C VAL A 24 0.89 -6.68 3.85
N GLU A 25 0.67 -6.35 5.13
CA GLU A 25 -0.44 -5.49 5.55
C GLU A 25 -0.31 -4.10 4.94
N LYS A 26 0.87 -3.47 5.05
CA LYS A 26 1.16 -2.16 4.48
C LYS A 26 1.03 -2.16 2.96
N GLY A 27 1.48 -3.21 2.28
CA GLY A 27 1.39 -3.36 0.83
C GLY A 27 -0.05 -3.41 0.31
N ARG A 28 -1.01 -3.87 1.12
CA ARG A 28 -2.44 -3.91 0.73
C ARG A 28 -3.12 -2.54 0.79
N ILE A 29 -2.71 -1.68 1.72
CA ILE A 29 -3.45 -0.43 2.03
C ILE A 29 -2.66 0.86 1.78
N SER A 30 -1.34 0.77 1.60
CA SER A 30 -0.53 1.96 1.34
C SER A 30 -0.87 2.57 -0.02
N HIS A 31 -0.75 3.90 -0.13
CA HIS A 31 -0.97 4.62 -1.39
C HIS A 31 -0.17 4.02 -2.56
N ARG A 32 1.09 3.64 -2.29
CA ARG A 32 1.94 2.96 -3.28
C ARG A 32 1.35 1.60 -3.70
N GLY A 33 0.94 0.77 -2.74
CA GLY A 33 0.34 -0.53 -3.03
C GLY A 33 -0.94 -0.41 -3.87
N MET A 34 -1.81 0.53 -3.54
CA MET A 34 -3.04 0.82 -4.29
C MET A 34 -2.74 1.30 -5.72
N ALA A 35 -1.77 2.20 -5.89
CA ALA A 35 -1.36 2.71 -7.20
C ALA A 35 -0.82 1.59 -8.10
N ILE A 36 0.08 0.73 -7.58
CA ILE A 36 0.61 -0.40 -8.33
C ILE A 36 -0.49 -1.40 -8.72
N LYS A 37 -1.45 -1.66 -7.82
CA LYS A 37 -2.61 -2.49 -8.13
C LYS A 37 -3.44 -1.91 -9.28
N SER A 38 -3.68 -0.59 -9.27
CA SER A 38 -4.39 0.11 -10.34
C SER A 38 -3.64 0.01 -11.68
N ILE A 39 -2.33 0.26 -11.68
CA ILE A 39 -1.47 0.16 -12.87
C ILE A 39 -1.52 -1.26 -13.44
N LYS A 40 -1.37 -2.28 -12.59
CA LYS A 40 -1.45 -3.69 -13.02
C LYS A 40 -2.79 -3.99 -13.69
N GLN A 41 -3.90 -3.54 -13.11
CA GLN A 41 -5.22 -3.77 -13.68
C GLN A 41 -5.39 -3.12 -15.06
N GLN A 42 -4.93 -1.88 -15.22
CA GLN A 42 -4.96 -1.18 -16.51
C GLN A 42 -4.08 -1.89 -17.54
N PHE A 43 -2.88 -2.29 -17.16
CA PHE A 43 -1.95 -2.98 -18.03
C PHE A 43 -2.47 -4.35 -18.49
N GLU A 44 -3.08 -5.12 -17.60
CA GLU A 44 -3.75 -6.37 -17.98
C GLU A 44 -4.91 -6.15 -18.95
N CYS A 45 -5.66 -5.06 -18.78
CA CYS A 45 -6.73 -4.68 -19.71
C CYS A 45 -6.17 -4.27 -21.09
N MET A 46 -4.98 -3.67 -21.15
CA MET A 46 -4.32 -3.33 -22.40
C MET A 46 -3.77 -4.57 -23.14
N ILE A 47 -3.24 -5.56 -22.42
CA ILE A 47 -2.61 -6.75 -23.04
C ILE A 47 -3.63 -7.79 -23.50
N LYS A 48 -4.79 -7.88 -22.83
CA LYS A 48 -5.82 -8.89 -23.13
C LYS A 48 -6.77 -8.48 -24.28
N GLN A 49 -6.47 -7.38 -24.98
CA GLN A 49 -7.12 -7.00 -26.25
C GLN A 49 -6.41 -7.67 -27.42
#